data_AF-A0A368G967-F1
#
_entry.id   AF-A0A368G967-F1
#
_cell.length_a   1.000
_cell.length_b   1.000
_cell.length_c   1.000
_cell.angle_alpha   90.00
_cell.angle_beta   90.00
_cell.angle_gamma   90.00
#
_symmetry.space_group_name_H-M   'P 1'
#
loop_
_entity.id
_entity.type
_entity.pdbx_description
1 polymer ?
#
loop_
_entity_poly.entity_id
_entity_poly.type
_entity_poly.pdbx_seq_one_letter_code
_entity_poly.pdbx_strand_id
1 'polypeptide(L)'
;IIQVIVELTVQSITEISEFSSSFKADVWFSQIWRDPRLDFTDRNYCIKNISLAAHKLPQLWSPNVCFVNSKKVEIHSSPSQNILLLVFPNGTVWLNFRVSLIGPCKLDLTYFPMDRQSCNLVFEVTFKCPILLTFRSVQRGG
;
A
#
# COMPACT_ATOMS: atom_id res chain seq x y z
N ILE A 1 5.55 20.45 -9.25
CA ILE A 1 4.67 19.75 -8.27
C ILE A 1 4.13 18.52 -8.98
N ILE A 2 4.31 17.32 -8.44
CA ILE A 2 3.75 16.08 -9.01
C ILE A 2 2.46 15.78 -8.25
N GLN A 3 1.35 15.65 -8.97
CA GLN A 3 0.08 15.21 -8.38
C GLN A 3 0.05 13.68 -8.37
N VAL A 4 -0.33 13.12 -7.23
CA VAL A 4 -0.49 11.68 -7.03
C VAL A 4 -1.91 11.42 -6.58
N ILE A 5 -2.63 10.61 -7.34
CA ILE A 5 -3.95 10.11 -6.99
C ILE A 5 -3.75 8.76 -6.29
N VAL A 6 -4.41 8.59 -5.15
CA VAL A 6 -4.34 7.37 -4.34
C VAL A 6 -5.73 6.78 -4.19
N GLU A 7 -5.83 5.47 -4.33
CA GLU A 7 -7.09 4.74 -4.15
C GLU A 7 -6.84 3.52 -3.28
N LEU A 8 -7.80 3.23 -2.40
CA LEU A 8 -7.77 2.08 -1.51
C LEU A 8 -9.06 1.29 -1.69
N THR A 9 -8.92 0.02 -2.08
CA THR A 9 -10.05 -0.90 -2.28
C THR A 9 -9.93 -2.04 -1.29
N VAL A 10 -10.93 -2.18 -0.41
CA VAL A 10 -10.98 -3.28 0.55
C VAL A 10 -11.43 -4.55 -0.17
N GLN A 11 -10.61 -5.60 -0.12
CA GLN A 11 -10.94 -6.92 -0.68
C GLN A 11 -11.67 -7.77 0.35
N SER A 12 -11.13 -7.83 1.56
CA SER A 12 -11.74 -8.57 2.66
C SER A 12 -11.21 -8.08 4.01
N ILE A 13 -12.06 -8.23 5.02
CA ILE A 13 -11.65 -8.14 6.42
C ILE A 13 -11.52 -9.59 6.89
N THR A 14 -10.30 -10.02 7.16
CA THR A 14 -10.00 -11.42 7.47
C THR A 14 -10.19 -11.76 8.93
N GLU A 15 -9.96 -10.79 9.82
CA GLU A 15 -10.04 -11.02 11.27
C GLU A 15 -10.37 -9.71 11.99
N ILE A 16 -11.20 -9.81 13.03
CA ILE A 16 -11.38 -8.76 14.05
C ILE A 16 -11.08 -9.44 15.38
N SER A 17 -10.06 -8.94 16.08
CA SER A 17 -9.57 -9.52 17.33
C SER A 17 -9.90 -8.60 18.49
N GLU A 18 -10.80 -9.07 19.37
CA GLU A 18 -11.16 -8.38 20.61
C GLU A 18 -9.99 -8.31 21.57
N PHE A 19 -9.32 -9.45 21.78
CA PHE A 19 -8.18 -9.57 22.68
C PHE A 19 -7.06 -8.58 22.34
N SER A 20 -6.73 -8.46 21.05
CA SER A 20 -5.67 -7.55 20.62
C SER A 20 -6.18 -6.16 20.23
N SER A 21 -7.50 -5.93 20.25
CA SER A 21 -8.14 -4.69 19.77
C SER A 21 -7.59 -4.28 18.40
N SER A 22 -7.67 -5.20 17.43
CA SER A 22 -7.15 -5.00 16.08
C SER A 22 -8.03 -5.65 15.02
N PHE A 23 -7.89 -5.19 13.80
CA PHE A 23 -8.49 -5.81 12.63
C PHE A 23 -7.42 -6.10 11.58
N LYS A 24 -7.59 -7.19 10.84
CA LYS A 24 -6.77 -7.55 9.70
C LYS A 24 -7.60 -7.44 8.43
N ALA A 25 -7.07 -6.74 7.44
CA ALA A 25 -7.70 -6.55 6.15
C ALA A 25 -6.71 -6.76 5.02
N ASP A 26 -7.22 -7.32 3.92
CA ASP A 26 -6.52 -7.33 2.64
C ASP A 26 -7.09 -6.22 1.76
N VAL A 27 -6.22 -5.38 1.23
CA VAL A 27 -6.59 -4.24 0.40
C VAL A 27 -5.75 -4.19 -0.87
N TRP A 28 -6.34 -3.62 -1.92
CA TRP A 28 -5.58 -3.10 -3.06
C TRP A 28 -5.29 -1.63 -2.83
N PHE A 29 -4.03 -1.26 -3.02
CA PHE A 29 -3.59 0.13 -2.96
C PHE A 29 -3.12 0.56 -4.35
N SER A 30 -3.77 1.57 -4.92
CA SER A 30 -3.41 2.17 -6.21
C SER A 30 -2.74 3.53 -6.00
N GLN A 31 -1.68 3.77 -6.76
CA GLN A 31 -1.02 5.05 -6.92
C GLN A 31 -1.01 5.39 -8.41
N ILE A 32 -1.51 6.56 -8.76
CA ILE A 32 -1.57 7.04 -10.13
C ILE A 32 -0.91 8.41 -10.17
N TRP A 33 0.15 8.56 -10.97
CA TRP A 33 0.83 9.83 -11.17
C TRP A 33 1.25 9.99 -12.62
N ARG A 34 1.55 11.23 -13.02
CA ARG A 34 2.08 11.51 -14.36
C ARG A 34 3.57 11.84 -14.28
N ASP A 35 4.38 11.10 -15.05
CA ASP A 35 5.80 11.35 -15.23
C ASP A 35 6.08 11.70 -16.71
N PRO A 36 6.35 12.97 -17.04
CA PRO A 36 6.63 13.40 -18.42
C PRO A 36 7.85 12.70 -19.06
N ARG A 37 8.78 12.16 -18.26
CA ARG A 37 9.96 11.44 -18.76
C ARG A 37 9.60 10.08 -19.36
N LEU A 38 8.43 9.57 -19.02
CA LEU A 38 7.86 8.32 -19.52
C LEU A 38 6.83 8.56 -20.63
N ASP A 39 6.67 9.78 -21.15
CA ASP A 39 5.81 10.02 -22.30
C ASP A 39 6.46 9.43 -23.56
N PHE A 40 5.74 8.53 -24.22
CA PHE A 40 6.16 7.88 -25.46
C PHE A 40 5.14 8.01 -26.58
N THR A 41 4.19 8.95 -26.46
CA THR A 41 3.15 9.21 -27.45
C THR A 41 3.72 9.41 -28.86
N ASP A 42 4.86 10.08 -28.97
CA ASP A 42 5.50 10.42 -30.25
C ASP A 42 6.38 9.29 -30.83
N ARG A 43 6.67 8.24 -30.06
CA ARG A 43 7.67 7.22 -30.44
C ARG A 43 7.08 6.03 -31.20
N ASN A 44 5.82 5.67 -30.97
CA ASN A 44 5.17 4.60 -31.72
C ASN A 44 3.63 4.57 -31.51
N TYR A 45 2.85 4.86 -32.54
CA TYR A 45 1.37 4.84 -32.47
C TYR A 45 0.79 3.46 -32.11
N CYS A 46 1.55 2.38 -32.38
CA CYS A 46 1.12 1.01 -32.13
C CYS A 46 1.22 0.59 -30.66
N ILE A 47 1.99 1.30 -29.83
CA ILE A 47 2.20 0.93 -28.42
C ILE A 47 1.18 1.69 -27.58
N LYS A 48 0.17 0.96 -27.07
CA LYS A 48 -0.83 1.52 -26.15
C LYS A 48 -0.29 1.56 -24.73
N ASN A 49 -0.31 0.46 -23.99
CA ASN A 49 0.12 0.45 -22.59
C ASN A 49 1.28 -0.51 -22.41
N ILE A 50 2.26 -0.12 -21.58
CA ILE A 50 3.41 -0.94 -21.26
C ILE A 50 3.20 -1.50 -19.85
N SER A 51 3.07 -2.82 -19.74
CA SER A 51 3.12 -3.52 -18.45
C SER A 51 4.58 -3.82 -18.12
N LEU A 52 5.04 -3.34 -16.96
CA LEU A 52 6.39 -3.56 -16.46
C LEU A 52 6.37 -4.60 -15.34
N ALA A 53 7.39 -5.45 -15.33
CA ALA A 53 7.57 -6.39 -14.23
C ALA A 53 7.95 -5.66 -12.92
N ALA A 54 7.50 -6.18 -11.78
CA ALA A 54 7.71 -5.59 -10.46
C ALA A 54 9.19 -5.24 -10.14
N HIS A 55 10.14 -6.04 -10.63
CA HIS A 55 11.58 -5.81 -10.41
C HIS A 55 12.11 -4.51 -11.07
N LYS A 56 11.35 -3.88 -11.96
CA LYS A 56 11.68 -2.58 -12.56
C LYS A 56 11.25 -1.40 -11.70
N LEU A 57 10.38 -1.61 -10.71
CA LEU A 57 9.90 -0.54 -9.81
C LEU A 57 11.03 0.25 -9.14
N PRO A 58 12.13 -0.36 -8.64
CA PRO A 58 13.25 0.40 -8.04
C PRO A 58 14.00 1.32 -9.01
N GLN A 59 13.83 1.12 -10.32
CA GLN A 59 14.43 1.97 -11.36
C GLN A 59 13.53 3.17 -11.70
N LEU A 60 12.30 3.19 -11.19
CA LEU A 60 11.33 4.25 -11.40
C LEU A 60 11.13 5.06 -10.13
N TRP A 61 10.87 6.36 -10.27
CA TRP A 61 10.40 7.16 -9.16
C TRP A 61 8.96 6.77 -8.81
N SER A 62 8.72 6.37 -7.56
CA SER A 62 7.37 6.15 -7.02
C SER A 62 7.20 6.93 -5.71
N PRO A 63 5.97 7.37 -5.38
CA PRO A 63 5.70 8.03 -4.12
C PRO A 63 5.73 7.01 -2.97
N ASN A 64 6.44 7.38 -1.91
CA ASN A 64 6.46 6.61 -0.67
C ASN A 64 5.11 6.78 0.06
N VAL A 65 4.49 5.66 0.44
CA VAL A 65 3.23 5.64 1.20
C VAL A 65 3.40 4.81 2.46
N CYS A 66 2.90 5.34 3.58
CA CYS A 66 3.00 4.73 4.89
C CYS A 66 1.61 4.62 5.53
N PHE A 67 1.27 3.44 6.04
CA PHE A 67 0.10 3.28 6.90
C PHE A 67 0.52 3.66 8.33
N VAL A 68 0.10 4.84 8.78
CA VAL A 68 0.67 5.49 9.98
C VAL A 68 0.24 4.79 11.25
N ASN A 69 -1.03 4.38 11.31
CA ASN A 69 -1.62 3.79 12.50
C ASN A 69 -1.64 2.26 12.44
N SER A 70 -1.07 1.61 11.42
CA SER A 70 -1.05 0.15 11.34
C SER A 70 -0.10 -0.46 12.36
N LYS A 71 -0.55 -1.52 13.04
CA LYS A 71 0.31 -2.35 13.91
C LYS A 71 1.30 -3.18 13.10
N LYS A 72 0.90 -3.62 11.91
CA LYS A 72 1.74 -4.38 10.96
C LYS A 72 1.25 -4.13 9.53
N VAL A 73 2.19 -4.00 8.61
CA VAL A 73 1.92 -3.93 7.16
C VAL A 73 2.80 -4.95 6.49
N GLU A 74 2.20 -5.85 5.72
CA GLU A 74 2.92 -6.80 4.88
C GLU A 74 2.40 -6.70 3.46
N ILE A 75 3.30 -6.40 2.52
CA ILE A 75 3.00 -6.51 1.09
C ILE A 75 3.00 -8.00 0.76
N HIS A 76 1.92 -8.49 0.16
CA HIS A 76 1.78 -9.90 -0.19
C HIS A 76 2.90 -10.31 -1.15
N SER A 77 3.79 -11.21 -0.71
CA SER A 77 5.02 -11.57 -1.42
C SER A 77 5.04 -13.00 -1.96
N SER A 78 3.90 -13.71 -2.02
CA SER A 78 3.85 -15.12 -2.44
C SER A 78 2.77 -15.36 -3.50
N PRO A 79 3.08 -16.06 -4.62
CA PRO A 79 4.37 -16.61 -5.04
C PRO A 79 5.32 -15.58 -5.71
N SER A 80 4.82 -14.36 -5.95
CA SER A 80 5.59 -13.18 -6.39
C SER A 80 4.92 -11.93 -5.83
N GLN A 81 5.63 -10.80 -5.80
CA GLN A 81 5.01 -9.52 -5.41
C GLN A 81 3.84 -9.23 -6.35
N ASN A 82 2.62 -9.20 -5.81
CA ASN A 82 1.41 -8.94 -6.59
C ASN A 82 1.30 -7.43 -6.87
N ILE A 83 2.18 -6.96 -7.75
CA ILE A 83 2.35 -5.58 -8.16
C ILE A 83 2.04 -5.48 -9.64
N LEU A 84 1.05 -4.67 -9.97
CA LEU A 84 0.77 -4.20 -11.32
C LEU A 84 1.48 -2.85 -11.50
N LEU A 85 2.39 -2.76 -12.46
CA LEU A 85 3.02 -1.52 -12.89
C LEU A 85 2.71 -1.29 -14.36
N LEU A 86 1.82 -0.34 -14.65
CA LEU A 86 1.38 -0.01 -16.00
C LEU A 86 1.78 1.43 -16.34
N VAL A 87 2.33 1.63 -17.54
CA VAL A 87 2.64 2.97 -18.08
C VAL A 87 1.80 3.22 -19.32
N PHE A 88 1.04 4.30 -19.31
CA PHE A 88 0.22 4.78 -20.43
C PHE A 88 1.03 5.71 -21.35
N PRO A 89 0.62 5.90 -22.63
CA PRO A 89 1.38 6.67 -23.62
C PRO A 89 1.74 8.07 -23.17
N ASN A 90 0.80 8.73 -22.50
CA ASN A 90 0.90 10.11 -22.02
C ASN A 90 1.81 10.31 -20.79
N GLY A 91 2.55 9.26 -20.40
CA GLY A 91 3.42 9.24 -19.22
C GLY A 91 2.68 9.01 -17.89
N THR A 92 1.39 8.64 -17.91
CA THR A 92 0.69 8.24 -16.67
C THR A 92 1.18 6.87 -16.22
N VAL A 93 1.60 6.76 -14.98
CA VAL A 93 1.98 5.51 -14.33
C VAL A 93 0.86 5.11 -13.37
N TRP A 94 0.47 3.84 -13.45
CA TRP A 94 -0.44 3.20 -12.51
C TRP A 94 0.30 2.06 -11.82
N LEU A 95 0.54 2.25 -10.52
CA LEU A 95 1.09 1.26 -9.63
C LEU A 95 -0.02 0.75 -8.73
N ASN A 96 -0.27 -0.54 -8.75
CA ASN A 96 -1.27 -1.16 -7.89
C ASN A 96 -0.65 -2.38 -7.19
N PHE A 97 -0.85 -2.50 -5.88
CA PHE A 97 -0.27 -3.60 -5.11
C PHE A 97 -1.20 -4.07 -3.99
N ARG A 98 -1.16 -5.37 -3.71
CA ARG A 98 -1.95 -5.99 -2.64
C ARG A 98 -1.21 -5.91 -1.31
N VAL A 99 -1.87 -5.37 -0.30
CA VAL A 99 -1.33 -5.22 1.06
C VAL A 99 -2.22 -5.97 2.05
N SER A 100 -1.61 -6.76 2.92
CA SER A 100 -2.23 -7.22 4.16
C SER A 100 -1.86 -6.24 5.27
N LEU A 101 -2.85 -5.63 5.90
CA LEU A 101 -2.63 -4.65 6.96
C LEU A 101 -3.36 -5.08 8.22
N ILE A 102 -2.71 -4.84 9.36
CA ILE A 102 -3.28 -4.99 10.69
C ILE A 102 -3.40 -3.60 11.28
N GLY A 103 -4.63 -3.11 11.43
CA GLY A 103 -4.94 -1.82 12.01
C GLY A 103 -5.50 -1.93 13.42
N PRO A 104 -5.40 -0.87 14.24
CA PRO A 104 -6.04 -0.80 15.55
C PRO A 104 -7.55 -0.69 15.37
N CYS A 105 -8.31 -1.40 16.20
CA CYS A 105 -9.74 -1.20 16.31
C CYS A 105 -10.13 -1.23 17.78
N LYS A 106 -10.68 -0.11 18.27
CA LYS A 106 -11.24 -0.05 19.62
C LYS A 106 -12.68 -0.55 19.53
N LEU A 107 -12.92 -1.73 20.09
CA LEU A 107 -14.24 -2.35 20.04
C LEU A 107 -15.11 -1.85 21.19
N ASP A 108 -16.37 -1.59 20.90
CA ASP A 108 -17.40 -1.30 21.90
C ASP A 108 -18.36 -2.49 22.00
N LEU A 109 -18.22 -3.28 23.08
CA LEU A 109 -18.97 -4.52 23.29
C LEU A 109 -20.24 -4.32 24.13
N THR A 110 -20.72 -3.09 24.28
CA THR A 110 -21.89 -2.77 25.11
C THR A 110 -23.16 -3.54 24.69
N TYR A 111 -23.30 -3.84 23.39
CA TYR A 111 -24.47 -4.51 22.81
C TYR A 111 -24.17 -5.89 22.20
N PHE A 112 -23.11 -6.55 22.67
CA PHE A 112 -22.76 -7.88 22.17
C PHE A 112 -23.95 -8.86 22.25
N PRO A 113 -24.27 -9.66 21.21
CA PRO A 113 -23.53 -9.85 19.95
C PRO A 113 -24.02 -8.99 18.76
N MET A 114 -24.86 -7.98 19.00
CA MET A 114 -25.51 -7.14 17.97
C MET A 114 -24.92 -5.72 17.92
N ASP A 115 -23.64 -5.61 18.23
CA ASP A 115 -22.85 -4.38 18.26
C ASP A 115 -22.37 -3.95 16.86
N ARG A 116 -22.11 -2.64 16.71
CA ARG A 116 -21.55 -2.06 15.48
C ARG A 116 -20.17 -1.50 15.76
N GLN A 117 -19.17 -2.02 15.05
CA GLN A 117 -17.79 -1.61 15.23
C GLN A 117 -17.34 -0.62 14.15
N SER A 118 -16.58 0.39 14.55
CA SER A 118 -16.00 1.40 13.66
C SER A 118 -14.49 1.45 13.85
N CYS A 119 -13.74 0.93 12.89
CA CYS A 119 -12.28 0.91 12.89
C CYS A 119 -11.74 1.96 11.91
N ASN A 120 -10.73 2.73 12.32
CA ASN A 120 -10.13 3.78 11.49
C ASN A 120 -8.75 3.34 10.99
N LEU A 121 -8.49 3.55 9.70
CA LEU A 121 -7.18 3.37 9.08
C LEU A 121 -6.70 4.71 8.53
N VAL A 122 -5.45 5.07 8.83
CA VAL A 122 -4.83 6.32 8.40
C VAL A 122 -3.58 6.01 7.59
N PHE A 123 -3.48 6.59 6.40
CA PHE A 123 -2.31 6.50 5.55
C PHE A 123 -1.82 7.89 5.16
N GLU A 124 -0.52 8.01 4.98
CA GLU A 124 0.16 9.25 4.58
C GLU A 124 1.03 9.01 3.35
N VAL A 125 1.09 10.01 2.48
CA VAL A 125 1.95 10.04 1.30
C VAL A 125 3.11 10.99 1.61
N THR A 126 4.26 10.45 2.00
CA THR A 126 5.40 11.25 2.46
C THR A 126 6.68 10.79 1.79
N PHE A 127 7.52 11.73 1.32
CA PHE A 127 8.80 11.44 0.66
C PHE A 127 9.81 10.65 1.53
N LYS A 128 9.65 10.67 2.86
CA LYS A 128 10.33 9.79 3.80
C LYS A 128 9.27 9.03 4.58
N CYS A 129 9.17 7.72 4.35
CA CYS A 129 8.65 6.87 5.41
C CYS A 129 9.69 6.92 6.54
N PRO A 130 9.33 7.17 7.80
CA PRO A 130 10.18 6.72 8.89
C PRO A 130 10.22 5.19 8.73
N ILE A 131 11.27 4.71 8.07
CA ILE A 131 11.70 3.32 8.16
C ILE A 131 11.51 2.97 9.63
N LEU A 132 10.72 1.93 9.92
CA LEU A 132 10.71 1.31 11.22
C LEU A 132 12.18 1.17 11.64
N LEU A 133 12.65 2.07 12.50
CA LEU A 133 13.89 1.90 13.22
C LEU A 133 13.56 0.78 14.19
N THR A 134 13.61 -0.45 13.71
CA THR A 134 13.74 -1.62 14.55
C THR A 134 15.11 -1.47 15.20
N PHE A 135 15.18 -0.73 16.31
CA PHE A 135 16.30 -0.83 17.23
C PHE A 135 16.26 -2.28 17.75
N ARG A 136 16.98 -3.19 17.09
CA ARG A 136 17.43 -4.40 17.77
C ARG A 136 18.36 -3.91 18.86
N SER A 137 17.87 -3.83 20.09
CA SER A 137 18.74 -3.81 21.25
C SER A 137 19.58 -5.09 21.17
N VAL A 138 20.86 -4.94 20.81
CA VAL A 138 21.85 -5.99 21.04
C VAL A 138 21.92 -6.17 22.55
N GLN A 139 21.30 -7.22 23.08
CA GLN A 139 21.71 -7.71 24.37
C GLN A 139 23.10 -8.32 24.18
N ARG A 140 24.14 -7.60 24.63
CA ARG A 140 25.41 -8.23 24.96
C ARG A 140 25.13 -9.14 26.16
N GLY A 141 24.97 -10.43 25.89
CA GLY A 141 25.05 -11.46 26.92
C GLY A 141 26.52 -11.82 27.17
N GLY A 142 26.86 -12.04 28.44
CA GLY A 142 28.10 -12.67 28.91
C GLY A 142 29.25 -11.69 29.13
#